data_AF-A0A3D5Q8D8-F1
#
_entry.id   AF-A0A3D5Q8D8-F1
#
_cell.length_a   1.000
_cell.length_b   1.000
_cell.length_c   1.000
_cell.angle_alpha   90.00
_cell.angle_beta   90.00
_cell.angle_gamma   90.00
#
_symmetry.space_group_name_H-M   'P 1'
#
loop_
_entity.id
_entity.type
_entity.pdbx_description
1 polymer ?
#
loop_
_entity_poly.entity_id
_entity_poly.type
_entity_poly.pdbx_seq_one_letter_code
_entity_poly.pdbx_strand_id
1 'polypeptide(L)' 'MKQLAAERQTMMVVNHEVANRVILIDGGRIVEQGPPSEIFYSPRDPRTKDFLTKILATNPV' A
#
# COMPACT_ATOMS: atom_id res chain seq x y z
N MET A 1 -9.06 15.18 1.99
CA MET A 1 -7.64 14.87 1.70
C MET A 1 -6.63 15.54 2.63
N LYS A 2 -6.97 16.63 3.34
CA LYS A 2 -6.05 17.30 4.29
C LYS A 2 -6.10 16.79 5.75
N GLN A 3 -7.02 15.89 6.09
CA GLN A 3 -7.26 15.51 7.50
C GLN A 3 -6.41 14.32 7.99
N LEU A 4 -5.77 13.58 7.09
CA LEU A 4 -5.17 12.27 7.41
C LEU A 4 -3.63 12.32 7.43
N ALA A 5 -3.07 13.38 8.02
CA ALA A 5 -1.62 13.56 8.19
C ALA A 5 -1.22 13.75 9.67
N ALA A 6 -2.18 13.62 10.59
CA ALA A 6 -2.00 13.98 12.00
C ALA A 6 -1.64 12.79 12.91
N GLU A 7 -1.61 11.56 12.39
CA GLU A 7 -1.22 10.38 13.15
C GLU A 7 0.07 9.81 12.56
N ARG A 8 0.91 9.17 13.38
CA ARG A 8 2.21 8.58 12.99
C ARG A 8 2.06 7.38 12.03
N GLN A 9 1.38 7.57 10.92
CA GLN A 9 1.13 6.59 9.88
C GLN A 9 1.93 6.97 8.63
N THR A 10 2.72 6.03 8.12
CA THR A 10 3.40 6.16 6.85
C THR A 10 2.37 6.31 5.73
N MET A 11 2.46 7.39 4.96
CA MET A 11 1.47 7.76 3.94
C MET A 11 2.03 7.53 2.53
N MET A 12 1.31 6.78 1.70
CA MET A 12 1.61 6.56 0.28
C MET A 12 0.53 7.22 -0.58
N VAL A 13 0.93 8.09 -1.50
CA VAL A 13 0.03 8.82 -2.41
C VAL A 13 0.06 8.15 -3.78
N VAL A 14 -1.11 7.78 -4.32
CA VAL A 14 -1.28 7.29 -5.69
C VAL A 14 -2.21 8.24 -6.42
N ASN A 15 -1.73 8.81 -7.53
CA ASN A 15 -2.54 9.53 -8.49
C ASN A 15 -3.07 8.55 -9.54
N HIS A 16 -4.29 8.79 -10.06
CA HIS A 16 -5.07 7.88 -10.90
C HIS A 16 -4.50 7.69 -12.33
N GLU A 17 -3.22 7.93 -12.61
CA GLU A 17 -2.73 7.70 -13.99
C GLU A 17 -1.46 6.89 -14.14
N VAL A 18 -0.41 7.00 -13.30
CA VAL A 18 0.78 6.14 -13.49
C VAL A 18 1.59 5.99 -12.19
N ALA A 19 1.21 5.08 -11.30
CA ALA A 19 2.17 4.60 -10.29
C ALA A 19 3.08 3.55 -10.94
N ASN A 20 4.35 3.89 -11.20
CA ASN A 20 5.31 2.91 -11.75
C ASN A 20 5.74 1.86 -10.71
N ARG A 21 5.63 2.18 -9.41
CA ARG A 21 6.07 1.32 -8.32
C ARG A 21 5.28 1.62 -7.04
N VAL A 22 4.96 0.56 -6.33
CA VAL A 22 4.36 0.52 -4.99
C VAL A 22 5.43 0.05 -4.01
N ILE A 23 5.47 0.67 -2.83
CA ILE A 23 6.41 0.30 -1.76
C ILE A 23 5.61 0.19 -0.46
N LEU A 24 5.62 -1.00 0.13
CA LEU A 24 5.09 -1.24 1.46
C LEU A 24 6.20 -1.10 2.49
N ILE A 25 5.95 -0.27 3.51
CA ILE A 25 6.86 -0.05 4.63
C ILE A 25 6.15 -0.45 5.92
N ASP A 26 6.82 -1.26 6.74
CA ASP A 26 6.37 -1.61 8.09
C ASP A 26 7.57 -1.59 9.04
N GLY A 27 7.37 -1.07 10.26
CA GLY A 27 8.43 -1.00 11.28
C GLY A 27 9.70 -0.24 10.85
N GLY A 28 9.57 0.73 9.93
CA GLY A 28 10.70 1.48 9.38
C GLY A 28 11.54 0.71 8.35
N ARG A 29 11.05 -0.42 7.82
CA ARG A 29 11.71 -1.22 6.79
C ARG A 29 10.81 -1.39 5.58
N ILE A 30 11.43 -1.48 4.39
CA ILE A 30 10.72 -1.87 3.17
C ILE A 30 10.41 -3.37 3.30
N VAL A 31 9.13 -3.69 3.31
CA VAL A 31 8.62 -5.06 3.37
C VAL A 31 8.51 -5.63 1.96
N GLU A 32 7.90 -4.87 1.05
CA GLU A 32 7.75 -5.29 -0.34
C GLU A 32 7.73 -4.08 -1.27
N GLN A 33 8.27 -4.22 -2.48
CA GLN A 33 8.23 -3.19 -3.51
C GLN A 33 8.11 -3.80 -4.90
N GLY A 34 7.34 -3.17 -5.78
CA GLY A 34 7.12 -3.70 -7.12
C GLY A 34 6.11 -2.89 -7.93
N PRO A 35 5.85 -3.26 -9.19
CA PRO A 35 4.75 -2.68 -9.96
C PRO A 35 3.42 -2.86 -9.21
N PRO A 36 2.45 -1.93 -9.39
CA PRO A 36 1.13 -2.08 -8.77
C PRO A 36 0.47 -3.42 -9.08
N SER A 37 0.63 -3.93 -10.30
CA SER A 37 0.05 -5.20 -10.71
C SER A 37 0.57 -6.38 -9.87
N GLU A 38 1.86 -6.39 -9.54
CA GLU A 38 2.43 -7.42 -8.68
C GLU A 38 1.99 -7.26 -7.23
N ILE A 39 2.04 -6.04 -6.69
CA ILE A 39 1.70 -5.82 -5.28
C ILE A 39 0.21 -6.06 -5.00
N PHE A 40 -0.70 -5.57 -5.85
CA PHE A 40 -2.14 -5.67 -5.59
C PHE A 40 -2.75 -7.01 -5.98
N TYR A 41 -2.27 -7.67 -7.03
CA TYR A 41 -2.87 -8.92 -7.52
C TYR A 41 -2.06 -10.17 -7.18
N SER A 42 -0.74 -10.05 -6.99
CA SER A 42 0.13 -11.19 -6.67
C SER A 42 1.20 -10.85 -5.62
N PRO A 43 0.80 -10.30 -4.45
CA PRO A 43 1.75 -9.96 -3.40
C PRO A 43 2.53 -11.20 -2.94
N ARG A 44 3.84 -11.05 -2.74
CA ARG A 44 4.73 -12.14 -2.35
C ARG A 44 4.90 -12.20 -0.83
N ASP A 45 4.91 -11.05 -0.16
CA ASP A 45 5.09 -11.00 1.28
C ASP A 45 3.77 -11.27 2.03
N PRO A 46 3.76 -12.17 3.04
CA PRO A 46 2.57 -12.43 3.85
C PRO A 46 2.00 -11.18 4.52
N ARG A 47 2.86 -10.25 4.94
CA ARG A 47 2.45 -8.99 5.56
C ARG A 47 1.74 -8.08 4.59
N THR A 48 2.19 -8.05 3.34
CA THR A 48 1.51 -7.33 2.25
C THR A 48 0.12 -7.91 2.00
N LYS A 49 -0.03 -9.24 1.99
CA LYS A 49 -1.34 -9.90 1.86
C LYS A 49 -2.29 -9.48 2.98
N ASP A 50 -1.84 -9.59 4.23
CA ASP A 50 -2.64 -9.23 5.40
C ASP A 50 -3.07 -7.76 5.38
N PHE A 51 -2.17 -6.87 4.94
CA PHE A 51 -2.43 -5.45 4.80
C PHE A 51 -3.48 -5.17 3.72
N LEU A 52 -3.31 -5.76 2.53
CA LEU A 52 -4.23 -5.57 1.42
C LEU A 52 -5.63 -6.13 1.71
N THR A 53 -5.73 -7.28 2.39
CA THR A 53 -7.03 -7.84 2.80
C THR A 53 -7.81 -6.88 3.70
N LYS A 54 -7.14 -6.17 4.62
CA LYS A 54 -7.80 -5.20 5.52
C LYS A 54 -8.26 -3.94 4.79
N ILE A 55 -7.45 -3.45 3.85
CA ILE A 55 -7.74 -2.20 3.13
C ILE A 55 -8.80 -2.39 2.05
N LEU A 56 -8.67 -3.43 1.22
CA LEU A 56 -9.63 -3.70 0.13
C LEU A 56 -11.00 -4.13 0.66
N ALA A 57 -11.07 -4.72 1.86
CA ALA A 57 -12.35 -5.00 2.51
C ALA A 57 -13.10 -3.74 2.96
N THR A 58 -12.40 -2.61 3.13
CA THR A 58 -12.97 -1.38 3.70
C THR A 58 -13.31 -0.33 2.62
N ASN A 59 -12.86 -0.53 1.38
CA ASN A 59 -13.30 0.22 0.22
C ASN A 59 -13.09 -0.64 -1.04
N PRO A 60 -14.16 -1.08 -1.74
CA PRO A 60 -13.99 -1.67 -3.06
C PRO A 60 -13.48 -0.57 -4.00
N VAL A 61 -12.33 -0.81 -4.61
CA VAL A 61 -11.83 -0.04 -5.76
C VAL A 61 -12.75 -0.22 -6.96
#